data_AF-A0A0C9SUK2-F1
#
_entry.id   AF-A0A0C9SUK2-F1
#
_cell.length_a   1.000
_cell.length_b   1.000
_cell.length_c   1.000
_cell.angle_alpha   90.00
_cell.angle_beta   90.00
_cell.angle_gamma   90.00
#
_symmetry.space_group_name_H-M   'P 1'
#
loop_
_entity.id
_entity.type
_entity.pdbx_description
1 polymer ?
#
loop_
_entity_poly.entity_id
_entity_poly.type
_entity_poly.pdbx_seq_one_letter_code
_entity_poly.pdbx_strand_id
1 'polypeptide(L)'
;WLTVAAARAVIFIQAAEPIGLMCFIGVGMVEVSTCQLLVKQGDVVEKGTQLGMFHFGGSTHALIFGPHIKVTWADVIQKDTHHWINTIIAKAELVR
;
A
#
# COMPACT_ATOMS: atom_id res chain seq x y z
N TRP A 1 5.46 18.27 -7.36
CA TRP A 1 4.16 18.94 -7.57
C TRP A 1 3.00 17.95 -7.61
N LEU A 2 3.00 16.97 -8.54
CA LEU A 2 1.88 16.04 -8.72
C LEU A 2 1.39 15.35 -7.44
N THR A 3 2.28 14.71 -6.68
CA THR A 3 1.90 14.01 -5.43
C THR A 3 1.46 14.94 -4.30
N VAL A 4 1.85 16.23 -4.34
CA VAL A 4 1.47 17.23 -3.33
C VAL A 4 0.02 17.67 -3.52
N ALA A 5 -0.43 17.79 -4.77
CA ALA A 5 -1.80 18.20 -5.12
C ALA A 5 -2.76 17.02 -5.35
N ALA A 6 -2.25 15.80 -5.57
CA ALA A 6 -3.08 14.64 -5.85
C ALA A 6 -3.95 14.24 -4.65
N ALA A 7 -5.19 13.80 -4.96
CA ALA A 7 -6.07 13.15 -4.01
C ALA A 7 -5.43 11.88 -3.45
N ARG A 8 -5.62 11.64 -2.15
CA ARG A 8 -5.01 10.53 -1.42
C ARG A 8 -6.05 9.74 -0.64
N ALA A 9 -6.00 8.43 -0.76
CA ALA A 9 -6.71 7.48 0.08
C ALA A 9 -5.76 6.98 1.16
N VAL A 10 -6.01 7.33 2.43
CA VAL A 10 -5.20 6.89 3.57
C VAL A 10 -6.02 5.90 4.37
N ILE A 11 -5.62 4.64 4.36
CA ILE A 11 -6.33 3.54 5.03
C ILE A 11 -5.42 2.97 6.10
N PHE A 12 -5.85 3.09 7.35
CA PHE A 12 -5.20 2.46 8.50
C PHE A 12 -5.79 1.08 8.72
N ILE A 13 -4.93 0.08 8.82
CA ILE A 13 -5.32 -1.32 9.04
C ILE A 13 -4.63 -1.78 10.31
N GLN A 14 -5.43 -2.16 11.32
CA GLN A 14 -4.93 -2.86 12.48
C GLN A 14 -4.79 -4.35 12.11
N ALA A 15 -3.59 -4.75 11.68
CA ALA A 15 -3.30 -6.14 11.39
C ALA A 15 -3.02 -6.93 12.68
N ALA A 16 -3.14 -8.26 12.57
CA ALA A 16 -2.73 -9.15 13.64
C ALA A 16 -1.21 -9.05 13.89
N GLU A 17 -0.78 -9.42 15.09
CA GLU A 17 0.64 -9.56 15.44
C GLU A 17 1.35 -10.49 14.43
N PRO A 18 2.59 -10.16 14.01
CA PRO A 18 3.44 -9.11 14.55
C PRO A 18 3.30 -7.73 13.87
N ILE A 19 2.48 -7.59 12.81
CA ILE A 19 2.47 -6.39 11.94
C ILE A 19 1.89 -5.16 12.65
N GLY A 20 0.88 -5.36 13.50
CA GLY A 20 0.22 -4.29 14.22
C GLY A 20 -0.43 -3.26 13.27
N LEU A 21 -0.41 -1.99 13.67
CA LEU A 21 -0.95 -0.90 12.88
C LEU A 21 -0.06 -0.63 11.64
N MET A 22 -0.65 -0.74 10.46
CA MET A 22 -0.03 -0.36 9.18
C MET A 22 -0.93 0.59 8.40
N CYS A 23 -0.36 1.27 7.39
CA CYS A 23 -1.10 2.19 6.54
C CYS A 23 -0.86 1.89 5.06
N PHE A 24 -1.95 1.81 4.31
CA PHE A 24 -1.93 1.91 2.85
C PHE A 24 -2.24 3.35 2.44
N ILE A 25 -1.40 3.93 1.60
CA ILE A 25 -1.62 5.24 0.99
C ILE A 25 -1.76 5.06 -0.51
N GLY A 26 -2.98 5.18 -1.03
CA GLY A 26 -3.23 5.33 -2.46
C GLY A 26 -3.09 6.80 -2.86
N VAL A 27 -2.35 7.07 -3.94
CA VAL A 27 -2.14 8.42 -4.47
C VAL A 27 -2.65 8.45 -5.92
N GLY A 28 -3.67 9.25 -6.17
CA GLY A 28 -4.15 9.51 -7.52
C GLY A 28 -3.17 10.37 -8.32
N MET A 29 -3.63 10.89 -9.45
CA MET A 29 -2.89 11.84 -10.27
C MET A 29 -3.79 13.03 -10.53
N VAL A 30 -3.48 14.17 -9.91
CA VAL A 30 -4.25 15.44 -9.89
C VAL A 30 -5.45 15.49 -10.85
N GLU A 31 -5.23 15.67 -12.15
CA GLU A 31 -6.29 15.93 -13.14
C GLU A 31 -6.79 14.67 -13.88
N VAL A 32 -6.10 13.54 -13.71
CA VAL A 32 -6.32 12.35 -14.52
C VAL A 32 -6.91 11.21 -13.69
N SER A 33 -6.50 11.05 -12.43
CA SER A 33 -6.88 9.92 -11.60
C SER A 33 -7.24 10.34 -10.18
N THR A 34 -8.28 9.72 -9.64
CA THR A 34 -8.70 9.85 -8.25
C THR A 34 -8.75 8.50 -7.56
N CYS A 35 -8.86 8.51 -6.22
CA CYS A 35 -9.03 7.32 -5.40
C CYS A 35 -10.50 7.18 -4.99
N GLN A 36 -11.08 6.00 -5.22
CA GLN A 36 -12.37 5.62 -4.66
C GLN A 36 -12.16 4.63 -3.52
N LEU A 37 -12.75 4.90 -2.35
CA LEU A 37 -12.77 3.99 -1.21
C LEU A 37 -14.03 3.14 -1.25
N LEU A 38 -13.89 1.84 -0.98
CA LEU A 38 -15.02 0.91 -0.82
C LEU A 38 -15.17 0.39 0.61
N VAL A 39 -14.12 0.52 1.43
CA VAL A 39 -14.14 0.18 2.85
C VAL A 39 -14.38 1.42 3.72
N LYS A 40 -14.90 1.20 4.92
CA LYS A 40 -15.09 2.23 5.95
C LYS A 40 -14.45 1.80 7.27
N GLN A 41 -14.33 2.75 8.20
CA GLN A 41 -13.83 2.47 9.53
C GLN A 41 -14.69 1.40 10.22
N GLY A 42 -14.02 0.42 10.83
CA GLY A 42 -14.66 -0.70 11.53
C GLY A 42 -14.89 -1.94 10.65
N ASP A 43 -14.72 -1.84 9.33
CA ASP A 43 -14.78 -3.02 8.47
C ASP A 43 -13.59 -3.96 8.76
N VAL A 44 -13.87 -5.26 8.79
CA VAL A 44 -12.83 -6.30 8.81
C VAL A 44 -12.43 -6.60 7.37
N VAL A 45 -11.12 -6.61 7.11
CA VAL A 45 -10.56 -6.92 5.79
C VAL A 45 -9.61 -8.11 5.89
N GLU A 46 -9.53 -8.89 4.83
CA GLU A 46 -8.62 -10.02 4.69
C GLU A 46 -7.79 -9.90 3.40
N LYS A 47 -6.84 -10.83 3.21
CA LYS A 47 -6.02 -10.85 1.99
C LYS A 47 -6.94 -11.04 0.78
N GLY A 48 -6.91 -10.07 -0.13
CA GLY A 48 -7.73 -10.07 -1.35
C GLY A 48 -9.00 -9.24 -1.23
N THR A 49 -9.34 -8.70 -0.05
CA THR A 49 -10.45 -7.75 0.08
C THR A 49 -10.16 -6.49 -0.73
N GLN A 50 -11.12 -6.10 -1.56
CA GLN A 50 -11.02 -4.88 -2.36
C GLN A 50 -11.21 -3.65 -1.46
N LEU A 51 -10.13 -2.90 -1.23
CA LEU A 51 -10.16 -1.67 -0.45
C LEU A 51 -10.79 -0.49 -1.19
N GLY A 52 -10.69 -0.51 -2.51
CA GLY A 52 -11.01 0.62 -3.36
C GLY A 52 -10.45 0.44 -4.76
N MET A 53 -10.37 1.53 -5.52
CA MET A 53 -9.78 1.54 -6.84
C MET A 53 -9.31 2.94 -7.24
N PHE A 54 -8.38 2.98 -8.19
CA PHE A 54 -8.01 4.19 -8.91
C PHE A 54 -8.82 4.29 -10.20
N HIS A 55 -9.13 5.53 -10.61
CA HIS A 55 -9.77 5.79 -11.91
C HIS A 55 -8.74 6.24 -12.95
N PHE A 56 -8.90 5.88 -14.22
CA PHE A 56 -8.15 6.38 -15.41
C PHE A 56 -6.61 6.22 -15.48
N GLY A 57 -5.94 5.66 -14.46
CA GLY A 57 -4.51 5.28 -14.51
C GLY A 57 -3.51 6.37 -14.09
N GLY A 58 -2.21 6.04 -14.00
CA GLY A 58 -1.15 6.96 -13.54
C GLY A 58 -1.04 7.15 -12.02
N SER A 59 -1.86 6.43 -11.26
CA SER A 59 -1.85 6.36 -9.80
C SER A 59 -0.68 5.54 -9.25
N THR A 60 -0.31 5.80 -8.01
CA THR A 60 0.70 5.03 -7.27
C THR A 60 0.23 4.74 -5.84
N HIS A 61 1.01 3.98 -5.09
CA HIS A 61 0.72 3.70 -3.69
C HIS A 61 1.99 3.56 -2.85
N ALA A 62 1.83 3.66 -1.53
CA ALA A 62 2.85 3.33 -0.55
C ALA A 62 2.25 2.48 0.58
N LEU A 63 3.07 1.60 1.14
CA LEU A 63 2.77 0.88 2.38
C LEU A 63 3.70 1.40 3.47
N ILE A 64 3.11 1.73 4.63
CA ILE A 64 3.83 2.17 5.82
C ILE A 64 3.63 1.13 6.91
N PHE A 65 4.73 0.63 7.45
CA PHE A 65 4.75 -0.26 8.60
C PHE A 65 5.25 0.48 9.84
N GLY A 66 4.83 0.03 11.02
CA GLY A 66 5.28 0.61 12.29
C GLY A 66 6.79 0.47 12.51
N PRO A 67 7.38 1.27 13.41
CA PRO A 67 8.83 1.27 13.65
C PRO A 67 9.39 -0.06 14.19
N HIS A 68 8.52 -0.93 14.70
CA HIS A 68 8.86 -2.28 15.16
C HIS A 68 8.93 -3.30 14.02
N ILE A 69 8.64 -2.91 12.77
CA ILE A 69 8.69 -3.79 11.60
C ILE A 69 9.87 -3.43 10.70
N LYS A 70 10.72 -4.43 10.44
CA LYS A 70 11.76 -4.38 9.42
C LYS A 70 11.24 -4.96 8.11
N VAL A 71 11.34 -4.17 7.04
CA VAL A 71 11.08 -4.64 5.68
C VAL A 71 12.42 -4.98 5.01
N THR A 72 12.56 -6.22 4.57
CA THR A 72 13.74 -6.71 3.83
C THR A 72 13.30 -7.10 2.43
N TRP A 73 13.87 -6.45 1.41
CA TRP A 73 13.61 -6.77 0.01
C TRP A 73 14.24 -8.11 -0.36
N ALA A 74 13.59 -8.86 -1.24
CA ALA A 74 14.18 -10.08 -1.80
C ALA A 74 15.30 -9.72 -2.79
N ASP A 75 16.35 -10.54 -2.86
CA ASP A 75 17.54 -10.27 -3.69
C ASP A 75 17.22 -10.11 -5.19
N VAL A 76 16.12 -10.75 -5.63
CA VAL A 76 15.63 -10.64 -7.00
C VAL A 76 15.07 -9.26 -7.34
N ILE A 77 14.73 -8.44 -6.33
CA ILE A 77 14.17 -7.11 -6.52
C ILE A 77 15.30 -6.12 -6.75
N GLN A 78 15.45 -5.72 -8.01
CA GLN A 78 16.44 -4.75 -8.45
C GLN A 78 15.74 -3.56 -9.07
N LYS A 79 16.37 -2.40 -8.93
CA LYS A 79 15.88 -1.17 -9.56
C LYS A 79 15.79 -1.37 -11.07
N ASP A 80 14.75 -0.81 -11.67
CA ASP A 80 14.50 -0.82 -13.13
C ASP A 80 14.25 -2.23 -13.70
N THR A 81 13.88 -3.20 -12.87
CA THR A 81 13.50 -4.55 -13.26
C THR A 81 11.99 -4.76 -13.15
N HIS A 82 11.39 -5.34 -14.18
CA HIS A 82 9.97 -5.76 -14.13
C HIS A 82 9.83 -7.13 -13.47
N HIS A 83 8.88 -7.25 -12.55
CA HIS A 83 8.56 -8.50 -11.88
C HIS A 83 7.13 -8.93 -12.19
N TRP A 84 6.91 -10.25 -12.29
CA TRP A 84 5.57 -10.80 -12.44
C TRP A 84 4.70 -10.50 -11.23
N ILE A 85 3.42 -10.24 -11.47
CA ILE A 85 2.42 -10.11 -10.41
C ILE A 85 2.39 -11.43 -9.62
N ASN A 86 2.23 -11.34 -8.30
CA ASN A 86 2.35 -12.44 -7.32
C ASN A 86 3.78 -12.90 -6.99
N THR A 87 4.81 -12.20 -7.45
CA THR A 87 6.18 -12.39 -6.93
C THR A 87 6.28 -11.86 -5.49
N ILE A 88 6.93 -12.61 -4.61
CA ILE A 88 7.28 -12.11 -3.26
C ILE A 88 8.41 -11.09 -3.42
N ILE A 89 8.11 -9.82 -3.14
CA ILE A 89 9.07 -8.72 -3.30
C ILE A 89 9.80 -8.35 -2.01
N ALA A 90 9.18 -8.59 -0.86
CA ALA A 90 9.76 -8.25 0.44
C ALA A 90 9.16 -9.12 1.55
N LYS A 91 9.89 -9.19 2.66
CA LYS A 91 9.45 -9.74 3.94
C LYS A 91 9.34 -8.62 4.96
N ALA A 92 8.24 -8.57 5.70
CA ALA A 92 8.05 -7.69 6.86
C ALA A 92 8.07 -8.53 8.13
N GLU A 93 8.92 -8.18 9.10
CA GLU A 93 9.07 -8.94 10.35
C GLU A 93 9.39 -8.04 11.55
N LEU A 94 9.08 -8.52 12.75
CA LEU A 94 9.37 -7.81 13.99
C LEU A 94 10.88 -7.58 14.16
N VAL A 95 11.27 -6.36 14.50
CA VAL A 95 12.62 -6.03 14.95
C VAL A 95 12.83 -6.68 16.31
N ARG A 96 13.83 -7.55 16.41
CA ARG A 96 14.28 -8.13 17.69
C ARG A 96 15.21 -7.17 18.41
#